data_AF-A0A7C7R0U0-F1
#
_entry.id   AF-A0A7C7R0U0-F1
#
_cell.length_a   1.000
_cell.length_b   1.000
_cell.length_c   1.000
_cell.angle_alpha   90.00
_cell.angle_beta   90.00
_cell.angle_gamma   90.00
#
_symmetry.space_group_name_H-M   'P 1'
#
loop_
_entity.id
_entity.type
_entity.pdbx_description
1 polymer ?
#
loop_
_entity_poly.entity_id
_entity_poly.type
_entity_poly.pdbx_seq_one_letter_code
_entity_poly.pdbx_strand_id
1 'polypeptide(L)'
;MKRIASALAGFGLVWGLAPAVGAQPRDRSELPERYTWRLEDIYPSDEAWVKAKDAVAAQFDRITEFRGTLAQSPARLLACLELDSRIDKELSRLYAYAHMRSDVDTREPEYQGMKQ
;
A
#
# COMPACT_ATOMS: atom_id res chain seq x y z
N MET A 1 -38.97 -23.14 68.18
CA MET A 1 -40.24 -23.04 67.41
C MET A 1 -39.91 -22.62 65.99
N LYS A 2 -40.63 -23.21 65.03
CA LYS A 2 -40.56 -23.12 63.56
C LYS A 2 -40.29 -21.68 63.07
N ARG A 3 -39.64 -21.42 61.93
CA ARG A 3 -40.08 -21.80 60.57
C ARG A 3 -38.92 -21.94 59.57
N ILE A 4 -39.13 -22.91 58.69
CA ILE A 4 -38.39 -23.29 57.49
C ILE A 4 -38.80 -22.37 56.33
N ALA A 5 -37.88 -21.99 55.45
CA ALA A 5 -38.11 -21.94 54.00
C ALA A 5 -36.78 -21.91 53.22
N SER A 6 -36.60 -22.95 52.42
CA SER A 6 -35.51 -23.23 51.49
C SER A 6 -35.61 -22.45 50.18
N ALA A 7 -34.47 -22.32 49.46
CA ALA A 7 -34.28 -22.38 47.99
C ALA A 7 -33.11 -21.45 47.60
N LEU A 8 -31.92 -21.94 47.28
CA LEU A 8 -31.45 -22.65 46.07
C LEU A 8 -30.65 -21.73 45.14
N ALA A 9 -29.58 -22.34 44.61
CA ALA A 9 -28.75 -21.98 43.46
C ALA A 9 -27.65 -20.92 43.69
N GLY A 10 -26.43 -21.45 43.84
CA GLY A 10 -25.20 -20.69 43.95
C GLY A 10 -24.86 -19.93 42.68
N PHE A 11 -24.40 -18.70 42.87
CA PHE A 11 -23.67 -17.95 41.85
C PHE A 11 -22.25 -18.51 41.80
N GLY A 12 -22.06 -19.52 40.93
CA GLY A 12 -20.76 -20.06 40.61
C GLY A 12 -19.86 -18.97 40.05
N LEU A 13 -18.88 -18.58 40.86
CA LEU A 13 -17.76 -17.72 40.53
C LEU A 13 -16.93 -18.37 39.41
N VAL A 14 -17.23 -18.06 38.14
CA VAL A 14 -16.34 -18.36 37.00
C VAL A 14 -16.25 -17.12 36.12
N TRP A 15 -15.54 -16.10 36.62
CA TRP A 15 -15.14 -14.92 35.86
C TRP A 15 -13.62 -14.70 36.00
N GLY A 16 -12.86 -15.79 35.92
CA GLY A 16 -11.41 -15.76 36.15
C GLY A 16 -10.71 -16.75 35.25
N LEU A 17 -10.66 -16.45 33.96
CA LEU A 17 -9.67 -16.89 32.96
C LEU A 17 -10.20 -16.54 31.56
N ALA A 18 -10.49 -15.26 31.32
CA ALA A 18 -10.30 -14.78 29.95
C ALA A 18 -8.78 -14.74 29.75
N PRO A 19 -8.20 -15.46 28.77
CA PRO A 19 -6.79 -15.26 28.46
C PRO A 19 -6.62 -13.77 28.21
N ALA A 20 -5.61 -13.16 28.83
CA ALA A 20 -5.18 -11.83 28.44
C ALA A 20 -4.92 -11.91 26.93
N VAL A 21 -5.81 -11.32 26.13
CA VAL A 21 -5.57 -11.13 24.71
C VAL A 21 -4.27 -10.36 24.67
N GLY A 22 -3.18 -11.02 24.27
CA GLY A 22 -1.84 -10.43 24.27
C GLY A 22 -1.92 -9.09 23.58
N ALA A 23 -1.33 -8.05 24.19
CA ALA A 23 -1.39 -6.70 23.66
C ALA A 23 -0.93 -6.71 22.20
N GLN A 24 -1.77 -6.19 21.30
CA GLN A 24 -1.42 -6.09 19.88
C GLN A 24 -0.19 -5.18 19.74
N PRO A 25 0.86 -5.59 18.98
CA PRO A 25 2.01 -4.74 18.75
C PRO A 25 1.56 -3.42 18.13
N ARG A 26 2.06 -2.32 18.68
CA ARG A 26 1.67 -0.96 18.26
C ARG A 26 2.53 -0.46 17.12
N ASP A 27 3.77 -0.93 17.04
CA ASP A 27 4.67 -0.56 15.95
C ASP A 27 4.57 -1.56 14.80
N ARG A 28 4.53 -0.99 13.59
CA ARG A 28 4.37 -1.76 12.35
C ARG A 28 5.52 -2.76 12.15
N SER A 29 6.73 -2.41 12.58
CA SER A 29 7.95 -3.21 12.46
C SER A 29 7.95 -4.49 13.30
N GLU A 30 7.05 -4.61 14.28
CA GLU A 30 6.94 -5.79 15.15
C GLU A 30 6.01 -6.87 14.57
N LEU A 31 5.30 -6.57 13.48
CA LEU A 31 4.39 -7.53 12.84
C LEU A 31 5.16 -8.61 12.08
N PRO A 32 4.76 -9.89 12.20
CA PRO A 32 5.28 -10.93 11.33
C PRO A 32 5.06 -10.61 9.85
N GLU A 33 6.08 -10.83 9.02
CA GLU A 33 6.08 -10.52 7.57
C GLU A 33 4.89 -11.13 6.80
N ARG A 34 4.40 -12.31 7.22
CA ARG A 34 3.20 -12.94 6.62
C ARG A 34 1.93 -12.07 6.71
N TYR A 35 1.92 -11.06 7.58
CA TYR A 35 0.83 -10.09 7.74
C TYR A 35 1.15 -8.73 7.13
N THR A 36 2.26 -8.59 6.40
CA THR A 36 2.65 -7.37 5.70
C THR A 36 2.48 -7.55 4.19
N TRP A 37 2.25 -6.44 3.49
CA TRP A 37 2.32 -6.45 2.02
C TRP A 37 3.77 -6.62 1.59
N ARG A 38 4.01 -7.42 0.55
CA ARG A 38 5.33 -7.63 -0.05
C ARG A 38 5.50 -6.68 -1.23
N LEU A 39 6.03 -5.49 -0.98
CA LEU A 39 6.17 -4.43 -2.00
C LEU A 39 7.31 -4.71 -2.98
N GLU A 40 8.18 -5.66 -2.64
CA GLU A 40 9.30 -6.16 -3.43
C GLU A 40 8.83 -6.77 -4.77
N ASP A 41 7.58 -7.21 -4.84
CA ASP A 41 6.93 -7.69 -6.07
C ASP A 41 6.70 -6.54 -7.09
N ILE A 42 6.66 -5.28 -6.61
CA ILE A 42 6.53 -4.07 -7.44
C ILE A 42 7.92 -3.46 -7.71
N TYR A 43 8.70 -3.19 -6.67
CA TYR A 43 10.11 -2.79 -6.79
C TYR A 43 10.94 -3.43 -5.69
N PRO A 44 12.09 -4.04 -5.99
CA PRO A 44 12.89 -4.77 -5.01
C PRO A 44 13.53 -3.87 -3.95
N SER A 45 13.62 -2.56 -4.20
CA SER A 45 14.13 -1.56 -3.26
C SER A 45 13.64 -0.15 -3.62
N ASP A 46 13.73 0.76 -2.67
CA ASP A 46 13.46 2.20 -2.89
C ASP A 46 14.40 2.77 -3.98
N GLU A 47 15.66 2.29 -4.06
CA GLU A 47 16.62 2.67 -5.10
C GLU A 47 16.18 2.22 -6.50
N ALA A 48 15.63 1.00 -6.61
CA ALA A 48 15.07 0.50 -7.87
C ALA A 48 13.85 1.32 -8.31
N TRP A 49 13.02 1.76 -7.35
CA TRP A 49 11.92 2.69 -7.60
C TRP A 49 12.43 4.06 -8.08
N VAL A 50 13.45 4.64 -7.43
CA VAL A 50 14.04 5.93 -7.85
C VAL A 50 14.58 5.84 -9.28
N LYS A 51 15.33 4.78 -9.60
CA LYS A 51 15.86 4.55 -10.95
C LYS A 51 14.74 4.44 -11.98
N ALA A 52 13.64 3.76 -11.66
CA ALA A 52 12.49 3.64 -12.55
C ALA A 52 11.79 5.00 -12.74
N LYS A 53 11.61 5.78 -11.66
CA LYS A 53 11.06 7.14 -11.72
C LYS A 53 11.86 8.03 -12.67
N ASP A 54 13.18 8.04 -12.53
CA ASP A 54 14.04 8.88 -13.35
C ASP A 54 14.05 8.42 -14.82
N ALA A 55 13.95 7.11 -15.06
CA ALA A 55 13.81 6.55 -16.41
C ALA A 55 12.49 6.96 -17.08
N VAL A 56 11.37 6.98 -16.34
CA VAL A 56 10.06 7.44 -16.86
C VAL A 56 10.09 8.95 -17.11
N ALA A 57 10.67 9.72 -16.19
CA ALA A 57 10.82 11.17 -16.34
C ALA A 57 11.52 11.54 -17.67
N ALA A 58 12.58 10.80 -18.03
CA ALA A 58 13.31 11.00 -19.29
C ALA A 58 12.50 10.67 -20.55
N GLN A 59 11.38 9.93 -20.46
CA GLN A 59 10.55 9.60 -21.62
C GLN A 59 9.61 10.74 -22.02
N PHE A 60 9.30 11.68 -21.12
CA PHE A 60 8.36 12.76 -21.41
C PHE A 60 8.85 13.68 -22.54
N ASP A 61 10.16 13.86 -22.70
CA ASP A 61 10.72 14.65 -23.81
C ASP A 61 10.29 14.10 -25.17
N ARG A 62 10.13 12.78 -25.30
CA ARG A 62 9.70 12.11 -26.54
C ARG A 62 8.27 12.44 -26.93
N ILE A 63 7.41 12.82 -25.97
CA ILE A 63 6.03 13.24 -26.26
C ILE A 63 6.04 14.50 -27.14
N THR A 64 7.04 15.38 -26.94
CA THR A 64 7.13 16.64 -27.69
C THR A 64 7.33 16.42 -29.19
N GLU A 65 7.93 15.30 -29.59
CA GLU A 65 8.13 14.92 -30.99
C GLU A 65 6.80 14.78 -31.75
N PHE A 66 5.70 14.48 -31.06
CA PHE A 66 4.39 14.29 -31.68
C PHE A 66 3.61 15.59 -31.92
N ARG A 67 4.04 16.71 -31.33
CA ARG A 67 3.36 18.01 -31.42
C ARG A 67 3.15 18.44 -32.87
N GLY A 68 1.89 18.69 -33.25
CA GLY A 68 1.53 19.13 -34.60
C GLY A 68 1.67 18.06 -35.69
N THR A 69 2.05 16.82 -35.34
CA THR A 69 2.27 15.74 -36.31
C THR A 69 1.19 14.67 -36.30
N LEU A 70 0.28 14.67 -35.32
CA LEU A 70 -0.71 13.60 -35.11
C LEU A 70 -1.61 13.34 -36.32
N ALA A 71 -1.95 14.38 -37.09
CA ALA A 71 -2.80 14.28 -38.27
C ALA A 71 -2.07 13.80 -39.54
N GLN A 72 -0.74 13.61 -39.49
CA GLN A 72 0.05 13.24 -40.67
C GLN A 72 -0.25 11.81 -41.14
N SER A 73 -0.57 10.89 -40.24
CA SER A 73 -1.02 9.53 -40.60
C SER A 73 -1.63 8.78 -39.41
N PRO A 74 -2.45 7.74 -39.64
CA PRO A 74 -2.89 6.82 -38.59
C PRO A 74 -1.73 6.16 -37.83
N ALA A 75 -0.62 5.87 -38.51
CA ALA A 75 0.58 5.31 -37.88
C ALA A 75 1.24 6.29 -36.90
N ARG A 76 1.23 7.60 -37.21
CA ARG A 76 1.77 8.63 -36.32
C ARG A 76 0.94 8.77 -35.05
N LEU A 77 -0.39 8.72 -35.17
CA LEU A 77 -1.30 8.73 -34.03
C LEU A 77 -1.11 7.47 -33.17
N LEU A 78 -1.05 6.29 -33.79
CA LEU A 78 -0.84 5.03 -33.07
C LEU A 78 0.46 5.06 -32.25
N ALA A 79 1.57 5.49 -32.86
CA ALA A 79 2.85 5.58 -32.16
C ALA A 79 2.80 6.52 -30.93
N CYS A 80 2.03 7.62 -31.01
CA CYS A 80 1.81 8.51 -29.88
C CYS A 80 1.02 7.81 -28.76
N LEU A 81 -0.09 7.15 -29.09
CA LEU A 81 -0.93 6.45 -28.11
C LEU A 81 -0.21 5.27 -27.45
N GLU A 82 0.66 4.58 -28.20
CA GLU A 82 1.51 3.52 -27.65
C GLU A 82 2.59 4.06 -26.72
N LEU A 83 3.14 5.25 -26.98
CA LEU A 83 4.06 5.91 -26.06
C LEU A 83 3.32 6.31 -24.78
N ASP A 84 2.18 6.97 -24.92
CA ASP A 84 1.32 7.43 -23.83
C ASP A 84 0.91 6.25 -22.91
N SER A 85 0.33 5.19 -23.48
CA SER A 85 -0.09 4.00 -22.72
C SER A 85 1.07 3.31 -22.00
N ARG A 86 2.28 3.37 -22.55
CA ARG A 86 3.48 2.81 -21.90
C ARG A 86 3.89 3.65 -20.71
N ILE A 87 3.95 4.97 -20.87
CA ILE A 87 4.30 5.90 -19.79
C ILE A 87 3.27 5.78 -18.65
N ASP A 88 1.97 5.74 -18.97
CA ASP A 88 0.90 5.60 -17.98
C ASP A 88 0.99 4.32 -17.16
N LYS A 89 1.37 3.20 -17.79
CA LYS A 89 1.58 1.93 -17.08
C LYS A 89 2.72 2.01 -16.08
N GLU A 90 3.84 2.62 -16.48
CA GLU A 90 4.99 2.79 -15.59
C GLU A 90 4.68 3.78 -14.46
N LEU A 91 4.02 4.90 -14.75
CA LEU A 91 3.55 5.85 -13.74
C LEU A 91 2.59 5.21 -12.74
N SER A 92 1.67 4.38 -13.22
CA SER A 92 0.74 3.63 -12.36
C SER A 92 1.49 2.69 -11.40
N ARG A 93 2.56 2.03 -11.88
CA ARG A 93 3.42 1.17 -11.04
C ARG A 93 4.19 1.97 -9.99
N LEU A 94 4.79 3.10 -10.39
CA LEU A 94 5.50 4.02 -9.48
C LEU A 94 4.56 4.56 -8.40
N TYR A 95 3.37 5.01 -8.80
CA TYR A 95 2.34 5.51 -7.91
C TYR A 95 1.89 4.45 -6.91
N ALA A 96 1.58 3.23 -7.37
CA ALA A 96 1.14 2.14 -6.50
C ALA A 96 2.17 1.84 -5.41
N TYR A 97 3.46 1.75 -5.78
CA TYR A 97 4.53 1.52 -4.80
C TYR A 97 4.62 2.65 -3.77
N ALA A 98 4.74 3.90 -4.21
CA ALA A 98 4.89 5.05 -3.31
C ALA A 98 3.67 5.20 -2.38
N HIS A 99 2.46 5.01 -2.93
CA HIS A 99 1.22 5.08 -2.16
C HIS A 99 1.18 3.98 -1.09
N MET A 100 1.37 2.73 -1.48
CA MET A 100 1.35 1.60 -0.54
C MET A 100 2.47 1.69 0.49
N ARG A 101 3.68 2.14 0.11
CA ARG A 101 4.82 2.33 1.01
C ARG A 101 4.51 3.35 2.10
N SER A 102 3.85 4.45 1.73
CA SER A 102 3.46 5.50 2.66
C SER A 102 2.33 5.12 3.62
N ASP A 103 1.52 4.12 3.26
CA ASP A 103 0.43 3.61 4.09
C ASP A 103 0.93 2.60 5.13
N VAL A 104 2.16 2.10 4.99
CA VAL A 104 2.79 1.19 5.95
C VAL A 104 2.91 1.84 7.32
N ASP A 105 3.40 3.07 7.37
CA ASP A 105 3.44 3.90 8.56
C ASP A 105 3.39 5.39 8.17
N THR A 106 2.29 6.06 8.50
CA THR A 106 2.09 7.47 8.14
C THR A 106 2.93 8.44 8.97
N ARG A 107 3.62 7.95 10.00
CA ARG A 107 4.56 8.71 10.82
C ARG A 107 5.93 8.88 10.15
N GLU A 108 6.23 8.08 9.13
CA GLU A 108 7.52 8.10 8.41
C GLU A 108 7.52 9.18 7.30
N PRO A 109 8.22 10.31 7.50
CA PRO A 109 8.14 11.45 6.58
C PRO A 109 8.77 11.16 5.22
N GLU A 110 9.78 10.30 5.16
CA GLU A 110 10.43 9.86 3.92
C GLU A 110 9.41 9.27 2.94
N TYR A 111 8.57 8.34 3.43
CA TYR A 111 7.56 7.69 2.61
C TYR A 111 6.35 8.58 2.31
N GLN A 112 6.09 9.62 3.12
CA GLN A 112 5.13 10.65 2.74
C GLN A 112 5.65 11.51 1.58
N GLY A 113 6.95 11.79 1.55
CA GLY A 113 7.60 12.54 0.48
C GLY A 113 7.59 11.81 -0.87
N MET A 114 7.65 10.49 -0.88
CA MET A 114 7.62 9.69 -2.13
C MET A 114 6.33 9.83 -2.95
N LYS A 115 5.21 10.23 -2.31
CA LYS A 115 3.92 10.45 -2.98
C LYS A 115 3.74 11.85 -3.58
N GLN A 116 4.63 12.79 -3.27
CA GLN A 116 4.50 14.20 -3.66
C GLN A 116 5.11 14.48 -5.04
#